data_AF-A0A3D5FCD6-F1
#
_entry.id   AF-A0A3D5FCD6-F1
#
_cell.length_a   1.000
_cell.length_b   1.000
_cell.length_c   1.000
_cell.angle_alpha   90.00
_cell.angle_beta   90.00
_cell.angle_gamma   90.00
#
_symmetry.space_group_name_H-M   'P 1'
#
loop_
_entity.id
_entity.type
_entity.pdbx_description
1 polymer ?
#
loop_
_entity_poly.entity_id
_entity_poly.type
_entity_poly.pdbx_seq_one_letter_code
_entity_poly.pdbx_strand_id
1 'polypeptide(L)'
;MAVCVTGCPRPSKQTIENYAGAEAATVHEAQGRKGLMAEYMTPIYKPAKIAGPAVTCQVAPGDNWMIHVAVEQCQAGDVLVVVPTSP
;
A
#
# COMPACT_ATOMS: atom_id res chain seq x y z
N MET A 1 18.69 11.73 4.62
CA MET A 1 17.88 12.87 5.04
C MET A 1 16.42 12.45 4.92
N ALA A 2 15.59 12.68 5.93
CA ALA A 2 14.16 12.35 5.86
C ALA A 2 13.48 13.33 4.90
N VAL A 3 12.73 12.80 3.93
CA VAL A 3 11.99 13.58 2.93
C VAL A 3 10.53 13.14 2.98
N CYS A 4 9.61 14.11 3.07
CA CYS A 4 8.17 13.87 2.99
C CYS A 4 7.64 14.58 1.75
N VAL A 5 7.16 13.81 0.76
CA VAL A 5 6.46 14.34 -0.41
C VAL A 5 4.97 14.45 -0.08
N THR A 6 4.40 15.63 -0.29
CA THR A 6 2.98 15.92 -0.01
C THR A 6 2.19 16.05 -1.31
N GLY A 7 0.86 15.92 -1.24
CA GLY A 7 0.00 16.06 -2.42
C GLY A 7 0.07 14.91 -3.42
N CYS A 8 0.35 13.69 -2.95
CA CYS A 8 0.44 12.50 -3.81
C CYS A 8 -0.85 12.30 -4.64
N PRO A 9 -0.73 12.11 -5.97
CA PRO A 9 -1.88 11.91 -6.84
C PRO A 9 -2.57 10.58 -6.53
N ARG A 10 -3.90 10.60 -6.45
CA ARG A 10 -4.71 9.41 -6.22
C ARG A 10 -5.43 9.02 -7.52
N PRO A 11 -5.54 7.72 -7.82
CA PRO A 11 -6.38 7.23 -8.91
C PRO A 11 -7.83 7.68 -8.78
N SER A 12 -8.57 7.61 -9.89
CA SER A 12 -10.00 7.89 -9.87
C SER A 12 -10.76 6.95 -8.92
N LYS A 13 -11.85 7.42 -8.33
CA LYS A 13 -12.72 6.60 -7.47
C LYS A 13 -13.19 5.33 -8.18
N GLN A 14 -13.59 5.45 -9.44
CA GLN A 14 -14.01 4.32 -10.27
C GLN A 14 -12.92 3.24 -10.38
N THR A 15 -11.66 3.66 -10.55
CA THR A 15 -10.53 2.73 -10.58
C THR A 15 -10.42 2.00 -9.24
N ILE A 16 -10.47 2.73 -8.12
CA ILE A 16 -10.36 2.13 -6.79
C ILE A 16 -11.49 1.13 -6.54
N GLU A 17 -12.73 1.49 -6.88
CA GLU A 17 -13.91 0.63 -6.73
C GLU A 17 -13.81 -0.65 -7.57
N ASN A 18 -13.34 -0.55 -8.82
CA ASN A 18 -13.13 -1.72 -9.68
C ASN A 18 -12.11 -2.69 -9.07
N TYR A 19 -11.00 -2.18 -8.52
CA TYR A 19 -9.98 -3.00 -7.88
C TYR A 19 -10.47 -3.58 -6.54
N ALA A 20 -11.25 -2.81 -5.76
CA ALA A 20 -11.85 -3.29 -4.51
C ALA A 20 -12.85 -4.43 -4.75
N GLY A 21 -13.52 -4.46 -5.90
CA GLY A 21 -14.40 -5.55 -6.31
C GLY A 21 -13.66 -6.81 -6.74
N ALA A 22 -12.46 -6.70 -7.29
CA ALA A 22 -11.70 -7.82 -7.86
C ALA A 22 -10.94 -8.65 -6.80
N GLU A 23 -10.66 -9.92 -7.11
CA GLU A 23 -9.75 -10.75 -6.31
C GLU A 23 -8.29 -10.49 -6.69
N ALA A 24 -7.38 -10.56 -5.73
CA ALA A 24 -5.95 -10.32 -5.97
C ALA A 24 -5.37 -11.24 -7.07
N ALA A 25 -5.82 -12.51 -7.12
CA ALA A 25 -5.45 -13.46 -8.16
C ALA A 25 -5.94 -13.02 -9.56
N THR A 26 -7.18 -12.53 -9.65
CA THR A 26 -7.74 -12.02 -10.92
C THR A 26 -6.97 -10.80 -11.42
N VAL A 27 -6.64 -9.86 -10.52
CA VAL A 27 -5.83 -8.68 -10.86
C VAL A 27 -4.44 -9.10 -11.33
N HIS A 28 -3.79 -10.03 -10.63
CA HIS A 28 -2.48 -10.57 -11.00
C HIS A 28 -2.46 -11.17 -12.40
N GLU A 29 -3.45 -11.99 -12.76
CA GLU A 29 -3.56 -12.55 -14.10
C GLU A 29 -3.82 -11.48 -15.16
N ALA A 30 -4.75 -10.56 -14.89
CA ALA A 30 -5.12 -9.49 -15.81
C ALA A 30 -3.95 -8.55 -16.15
N GLN A 31 -3.03 -8.32 -15.20
CA GLN A 31 -1.82 -7.51 -15.40
C GLN A 31 -0.63 -8.29 -15.99
N GLY A 32 -0.88 -9.50 -16.51
CA GLY A 32 0.14 -10.33 -17.16
C GLY A 32 1.09 -11.01 -16.19
N ARG A 33 0.58 -11.42 -15.01
CA ARG A 33 1.32 -12.13 -13.94
C ARG A 33 2.50 -11.33 -13.39
N LYS A 34 2.25 -10.09 -13.00
CA LYS A 34 3.24 -9.15 -12.44
C LYS A 34 2.70 -8.51 -11.16
N GLY A 35 3.54 -7.82 -10.39
CA GLY A 35 3.10 -6.95 -9.29
C GLY A 35 2.55 -7.64 -8.04
N LEU A 36 2.68 -8.97 -7.93
CA LEU A 36 2.34 -9.69 -6.70
C LEU A 36 3.42 -9.46 -5.63
N MET A 37 3.00 -9.25 -4.39
CA MET A 37 3.90 -9.18 -3.23
C MET A 37 4.47 -10.56 -2.91
N ALA A 38 5.55 -10.59 -2.11
CA ALA A 38 6.17 -11.84 -1.68
C ALA A 38 5.20 -12.73 -0.88
N GLU A 39 5.36 -14.05 -0.98
CA GLU A 39 4.45 -15.04 -0.39
C GLU A 39 4.33 -14.95 1.14
N TYR A 40 5.35 -14.42 1.82
CA TYR A 40 5.34 -14.21 3.27
C TYR A 40 4.44 -13.05 3.70
N MET A 41 3.96 -12.21 2.77
CA MET A 41 3.08 -11.08 3.06
C MET A 41 1.63 -11.58 3.25
N THR A 42 1.33 -12.03 4.48
CA THR A 42 0.02 -12.62 4.81
C THR A 42 -0.81 -11.73 5.74
N PRO A 43 -2.14 -11.71 5.62
CA PRO A 43 -3.00 -10.94 6.52
C PRO A 43 -3.01 -11.54 7.93
N ILE A 44 -3.03 -10.69 8.95
CA ILE A 44 -3.08 -11.10 10.36
C ILE A 44 -4.49 -11.47 10.86
N TYR A 45 -5.54 -11.18 10.07
CA TYR A 45 -6.94 -11.50 10.36
C TYR A 45 -7.69 -11.97 9.10
N LYS A 46 -8.84 -12.62 9.28
CA LYS A 46 -9.70 -13.09 8.17
C LYS A 46 -11.19 -12.80 8.44
N PRO A 47 -11.98 -12.47 7.41
CA PRO A 47 -11.55 -12.19 6.03
C PRO A 47 -10.84 -10.81 5.94
N ALA A 48 -9.82 -10.71 5.10
CA ALA A 48 -9.12 -9.46 4.83
C ALA A 48 -9.08 -9.21 3.31
N LYS A 49 -9.73 -8.14 2.87
CA LYS A 49 -9.73 -7.68 1.47
C LYS A 49 -9.86 -6.17 1.46
N ILE A 50 -8.87 -5.49 0.88
CA ILE A 50 -8.84 -4.04 0.72
C ILE A 50 -8.17 -3.70 -0.61
N ALA A 51 -8.51 -2.54 -1.17
CA ALA A 51 -7.78 -1.93 -2.28
C ALA A 51 -7.82 -0.42 -2.10
N GLY A 52 -6.70 0.25 -2.39
CA GLY A 52 -6.60 1.68 -2.22
C GLY A 52 -5.28 2.25 -2.75
N PRO A 53 -5.16 3.57 -2.90
CA PRO A 53 -3.92 4.22 -3.29
C PRO A 53 -2.83 3.97 -2.26
N ALA A 54 -1.59 3.74 -2.71
CA ALA A 54 -0.47 3.54 -1.81
C ALA A 54 0.07 4.88 -1.29
N VAL A 55 0.16 5.01 0.04
CA VAL A 55 1.05 5.98 0.69
C VAL A 55 2.29 5.20 1.11
N THR A 56 3.43 5.53 0.53
CA THR A 56 4.68 4.78 0.75
C THR A 56 5.49 5.40 1.88
N CYS A 57 6.07 4.55 2.72
CA CYS A 57 6.92 4.96 3.84
C CYS A 57 8.16 4.08 3.89
N GLN A 58 9.34 4.70 3.87
CA GLN A 58 10.60 4.01 4.13
C GLN A 58 11.05 4.32 5.56
N VAL A 59 11.41 3.28 6.31
CA VAL A 59 11.79 3.39 7.72
C VAL A 59 13.20 2.87 7.97
N ALA A 60 13.90 3.44 8.95
CA ALA A 60 15.15 2.86 9.44
C ALA A 60 14.88 1.57 10.23
N PRO A 61 15.84 0.64 10.34
CA PRO A 61 15.62 -0.62 11.05
C PRO A 61 15.38 -0.36 12.55
N GLY A 62 14.29 -0.91 13.09
CA GLY A 62 13.92 -0.72 14.50
C GLY A 62 13.34 0.65 14.84
N ASP A 63 13.06 1.51 13.86
CA ASP A 63 12.49 2.84 14.03
C ASP A 63 11.17 2.96 13.26
N ASN A 64 10.11 3.45 13.91
CA ASN A 64 8.79 3.62 13.31
C ASN A 64 8.38 5.09 13.12
N TRP A 65 9.26 6.06 13.37
CA TRP A 65 8.88 7.47 13.42
C TRP A 65 8.26 7.98 12.12
N MET A 66 8.81 7.57 10.96
CA MET A 66 8.28 7.96 9.65
C MET A 66 6.88 7.40 9.35
N ILE A 67 6.41 6.40 10.10
CA ILE A 67 5.02 5.90 9.97
C ILE A 67 4.05 6.97 10.44
N HIS A 68 4.34 7.67 11.55
CA HIS A 68 3.50 8.76 12.03
C HIS A 68 3.43 9.91 11.04
N VAL A 69 4.57 10.27 10.42
CA VAL A 69 4.64 11.29 9.37
C VAL A 69 3.84 10.87 8.14
N ALA A 70 3.93 9.59 7.73
CA ALA A 70 3.17 9.07 6.59
C ALA A 70 1.66 9.06 6.84
N VAL A 71 1.22 8.75 8.07
CA VAL A 71 -0.21 8.76 8.44
C VAL A 71 -0.82 10.17 8.31
N GLU A 72 -0.06 11.23 8.57
CA GLU A 72 -0.51 12.62 8.34
C GLU A 72 -0.80 12.91 6.85
N GLN A 73 -0.17 12.19 5.94
CA GLN A 73 -0.37 12.33 4.49
C GLN A 73 -1.51 11.43 3.94
N CYS A 74 -2.00 10.50 4.76
CA CYS A 74 -3.07 9.58 4.38
C CYS A 74 -4.42 10.29 4.30
N GLN A 75 -5.25 9.83 3.37
CA GLN A 75 -6.67 10.14 3.25
C GLN A 75 -7.48 8.87 3.43
N ALA A 76 -8.80 9.02 3.62
CA ALA A 76 -9.70 7.90 3.71
C ALA A 76 -9.62 7.03 2.44
N GLY A 77 -9.36 5.72 2.64
CA GLY A 77 -9.21 4.75 1.55
C GLY A 77 -7.76 4.50 1.09
N ASP A 78 -6.78 5.25 1.59
CA ASP A 78 -5.37 4.95 1.32
C ASP A 78 -4.88 3.69 2.05
N VAL A 79 -3.86 3.06 1.48
CA VAL A 79 -3.15 1.91 2.05
C VAL A 79 -1.72 2.34 2.34
N LEU A 80 -1.32 2.29 3.61
CA LEU A 80 0.06 2.55 4.01
C LEU A 80 0.94 1.34 3.65
N VAL A 81 1.96 1.56 2.83
CA VAL A 81 2.93 0.54 2.41
C VAL A 81 4.30 0.90 2.98
N VAL A 82 4.80 0.07 3.88
CA VAL A 82 6.03 0.36 4.65
C VAL A 82 7.15 -0.60 4.25
N VAL A 83 8.37 -0.07 4.08
CA VAL A 83 9.58 -0.86 3.81
C VAL A 83 10.73 -0.42 4.72
N PRO A 84 11.42 -1.34 5.42
CA PRO A 84 12.66 -0.99 6.12
C PRO A 84 13.81 -0.77 5.13
N THR A 85 14.82 0.02 5.51
CA THR A 85 16.04 0.18 4.71
C THR A 85 17.03 -0.98 4.84
N SER A 86 16.85 -1.85 5.84
CA SER A 86 17.60 -3.11 5.93
C SER A 86 17.13 -4.11 4.87
N PRO A 87 18.04 -4.97 4.35
CA PRO A 87 17.68 -6.07 3.46
C PRO A 87 16.67 -7.05 4.05
#